data_AF-A0A846Q8T6-F1
#
_entry.id   AF-A0A846Q8T6-F1
#
_cell.length_a   1.000
_cell.length_b   1.000
_cell.length_c   1.000
_cell.angle_alpha   90.00
_cell.angle_beta   90.00
_cell.angle_gamma   90.00
#
_symmetry.space_group_name_H-M   'P 1'
#
loop_
_entity.id
_entity.type
_entity.pdbx_description
1 polymer ?
#
loop_
_entity_poly.entity_id
_entity_poly.type
_entity_poly.pdbx_seq_one_letter_code
_entity_poly.pdbx_strand_id
1 'polypeptide(L)' 'MARFYAEIQGNRGLASRMGTKDSGMWGHIRGWNIGVKVVCEVNKDGKDEITLIRTGGSNGRGNQETIAVLTEEYGMEG' A
#
# COMPACT_ATOMS: atom_id res chain seq x y z
N MET A 1 15.66 -6.08 -7.85
CA MET A 1 15.31 -4.71 -8.32
C MET A 1 14.04 -4.28 -7.61
N ALA A 2 13.91 -3.00 -7.26
CA ALA A 2 12.69 -2.48 -6.64
C ALA A 2 11.55 -2.47 -7.66
N ARG A 3 10.39 -2.98 -7.23
CA ARG A 3 9.15 -3.07 -8.03
C ARG A 3 8.10 -2.08 -7.54
N PHE A 4 8.09 -1.83 -6.23
CA PHE A 4 7.18 -0.90 -5.60
C PHE A 4 7.98 0.27 -5.00
N TYR A 5 7.40 1.47 -5.05
CA TYR A 5 7.94 2.68 -4.43
C TYR A 5 6.85 3.35 -3.60
N ALA A 6 7.17 3.70 -2.36
CA ALA A 6 6.30 4.49 -1.51
C ALA A 6 7.02 5.75 -1.08
N GLU A 7 6.33 6.86 -1.17
CA GLU A 7 6.76 8.15 -0.65
C GLU A 7 5.73 8.64 0.37
N ILE A 8 6.22 9.22 1.46
CA ILE A 8 5.36 9.80 2.49
C ILE A 8 5.93 11.13 2.94
N GLN A 9 5.09 12.15 2.97
CA GLN A 9 5.41 13.48 3.47
C GLN A 9 4.70 13.68 4.81
N GLY A 10 5.45 14.12 5.81
CA GLY A 10 4.92 14.57 7.10
C GLY A 10 5.63 15.83 7.59
N ASN A 11 5.42 16.18 8.87
CA ASN A 11 6.11 17.32 9.49
C ASN A 11 7.64 17.13 9.61
N ARG A 12 8.14 15.91 9.38
CA ARG A 12 9.57 15.58 9.36
C ARG A 12 10.17 15.55 7.94
N GLY A 13 9.42 16.02 6.94
CA GLY A 13 9.86 16.01 5.54
C GLY A 13 9.48 14.72 4.79
N LEU A 14 10.09 14.56 3.61
CA LEU A 14 9.84 13.46 2.70
C LEU A 14 10.65 12.23 3.10
N ALA A 15 10.01 11.07 3.11
CA ALA A 15 10.69 9.79 3.21
C ALA A 15 10.22 8.86 2.09
N SER A 16 11.15 8.12 1.52
CA SER A 16 10.85 7.08 0.51
C SER A 16 11.30 5.70 0.98
N ARG A 17 10.59 4.66 0.56
CA ARG A 17 10.93 3.25 0.75
C ARG A 17 10.62 2.47 -0.53
N MET A 18 11.33 1.37 -0.70
CA MET A 18 11.20 0.50 -1.85
C MET A 18 10.78 -0.90 -1.41
N GLY A 19 9.97 -1.55 -2.25
CA GLY A 19 9.56 -2.93 -2.11
C GLY A 19 10.04 -3.76 -3.29
N THR A 20 10.36 -5.03 -3.06
CA THR A 20 10.64 -6.00 -4.12
C THR A 20 9.41 -6.84 -4.42
N LYS A 21 9.48 -7.68 -5.45
CA LYS A 21 8.42 -8.66 -5.74
C LYS A 21 8.12 -9.56 -4.52
N ASP A 22 9.14 -9.90 -3.74
CA ASP A 22 9.05 -10.87 -2.65
C ASP A 22 8.61 -10.21 -1.33
N SER A 23 9.01 -8.95 -1.10
CA SER A 23 8.62 -8.21 0.10
C SER A 23 7.29 -7.49 -0.03
N GLY A 24 6.86 -7.19 -1.26
CA GLY A 24 5.81 -6.22 -1.51
C GLY A 24 6.14 -4.87 -0.88
N MET A 25 5.10 -4.10 -0.58
CA MET A 25 5.16 -2.89 0.23
C MET A 25 3.81 -2.60 0.86
N TRP A 26 3.78 -2.13 2.10
CA TRP A 26 2.54 -1.69 2.72
C TRP A 26 2.76 -0.43 3.56
N GLY A 27 1.70 0.37 3.68
CA GLY A 27 1.70 1.59 4.48
C GLY A 27 0.38 1.74 5.21
N HIS A 28 0.43 2.31 6.42
CA HIS A 28 -0.77 2.68 7.18
C HIS A 28 -0.73 4.17 7.50
N ILE A 29 -1.59 4.93 6.84
CA ILE A 29 -1.74 6.38 7.07
C ILE A 29 -3.06 6.57 7.83
N ARG A 30 -3.02 7.24 8.98
CA ARG A 30 -4.18 7.31 9.87
C ARG A 30 -4.27 8.59 10.69
N GLY A 31 -5.51 9.02 10.90
CA GLY A 31 -5.89 9.90 11.98
C GLY A 31 -6.42 9.11 13.19
N TRP A 32 -7.18 9.80 14.05
CA TRP A 32 -7.74 9.19 15.26
C TRP A 32 -8.86 8.19 14.95
N ASN A 33 -9.86 8.60 14.15
CA ASN A 33 -11.09 7.84 13.89
C ASN A 33 -11.14 7.14 12.52
N ILE A 34 -10.16 7.40 11.65
CA ILE A 34 -10.11 6.88 10.30
C ILE A 34 -8.66 6.75 9.84
N GLY A 35 -8.39 5.78 8.98
CA GLY A 35 -7.15 5.69 8.24
C GLY A 35 -7.31 4.77 7.04
N VAL A 36 -6.25 4.64 6.25
CA VAL A 36 -6.19 3.72 5.13
C VAL A 36 -4.90 2.92 5.25
N LYS A 37 -5.02 1.60 5.08
CA LYS A 37 -3.89 0.71 4.82
C LYS A 37 -3.86 0.43 3.32
N VAL A 38 -2.69 0.61 2.73
CA VAL A 38 -2.42 0.24 1.33
C VAL A 38 -1.46 -0.95 1.37
N VAL A 39 -1.75 -2.00 0.62
CA VAL A 39 -0.89 -3.17 0.45
C VAL A 39 -0.64 -3.34 -1.03
N CYS A 40 0.63 -3.28 -1.43
CA CYS A 40 1.10 -3.57 -2.78
C CYS A 40 1.85 -4.89 -2.75
N GLU A 41 1.45 -5.83 -3.59
CA GLU A 41 2.08 -7.14 -3.72
C GLU A 41 2.06 -7.62 -5.17
N VAL A 42 2.83 -8.67 -5.43
CA VAL A 42 2.74 -9.40 -6.69
C VAL A 42 1.78 -10.55 -6.48
N ASN A 43 0.67 -10.56 -7.21
CA ASN A 43 -0.31 -11.63 -7.06
C ASN A 43 0.19 -12.93 -7.69
N LYS A 44 -0.59 -14.00 -7.53
CA LYS A 44 -0.26 -15.34 -8.02
C LYS A 44 -0.03 -15.41 -9.53
N ASP A 45 -0.59 -14.47 -10.29
CA ASP A 45 -0.48 -14.41 -11.76
C ASP A 45 0.71 -13.53 -12.19
N GLY A 46 1.51 -13.05 -11.24
CA GLY A 46 2.70 -12.22 -11.50
C GLY A 46 2.39 -10.74 -11.71
N LYS A 47 1.14 -10.30 -11.53
CA LYS A 47 0.67 -8.93 -11.73
C LYS A 47 0.86 -8.07 -10.48
N ASP A 48 0.92 -6.76 -10.66
CA ASP A 48 0.87 -5.83 -9.54
C ASP A 48 -0.56 -5.77 -8.99
N GLU A 49 -0.71 -5.98 -7.69
CA GLU A 49 -1.99 -5.89 -6.99
C GLU A 49 -1.88 -4.92 -5.83
N ILE A 50 -2.79 -3.94 -5.79
CA ILE A 50 -2.87 -2.91 -4.77
C ILE A 50 -4.22 -3.00 -4.07
N THR A 51 -4.20 -3.39 -2.80
CA THR A 51 -5.39 -3.46 -1.95
C THR A 51 -5.49 -2.23 -1.06
N LEU A 52 -6.63 -1.53 -1.15
CA LEU A 52 -6.98 -0.35 -0.35
C LEU A 52 -7.95 -0.76 0.76
N ILE A 53 -7.54 -0.60 2.02
CA ILE A 53 -8.32 -1.03 3.18
C ILE A 53 -8.61 0.18 4.06
N ARG A 54 -9.90 0.52 4.23
CA ARG A 54 -10.35 1.47 5.25
C ARG A 54 -10.05 0.90 6.62
N THR A 55 -9.50 1.70 7.52
CA THR A 55 -9.27 1.33 8.93
C THR A 55 -9.98 2.30 9.86
N GLY A 56 -10.31 1.87 11.08
CA GLY A 56 -10.89 2.72 12.13
C GLY A 56 -9.92 3.73 12.75
N GLY A 57 -8.76 4.00 12.15
CA GLY A 57 -7.77 4.92 12.67
C GLY A 57 -7.01 4.37 13.89
N SER A 58 -6.54 5.28 14.74
CA SER A 58 -5.73 4.94 15.92
C SER A 58 -6.55 4.36 17.09
N ASN A 59 -7.85 4.65 17.17
CA ASN A 59 -8.73 4.14 18.24
C ASN A 59 -9.57 2.92 17.83
N GLY A 60 -9.77 2.66 16.54
CA GLY A 60 -10.62 1.58 16.02
C GLY A 60 -9.83 0.42 15.43
N ARG A 61 -9.11 -0.33 16.29
CA ARG A 61 -8.12 -1.35 15.88
C ARG A 61 -8.70 -2.55 15.09
N GLY A 62 -10.02 -2.73 15.06
CA GLY A 62 -10.70 -3.86 14.40
C GLY A 62 -11.63 -3.51 13.23
N ASN A 63 -11.88 -2.22 12.96
CA ASN A 63 -12.76 -1.83 11.86
C ASN A 63 -11.94 -1.78 10.57
N GLN A 64 -11.97 -2.85 9.78
CA GLN A 64 -11.35 -2.90 8.46
C GLN A 64 -12.36 -3.27 7.39
N GLU A 65 -12.28 -2.59 6.26
CA GLU A 65 -13.13 -2.81 5.10
C GLU A 65 -12.30 -2.59 3.84
N THR A 66 -12.25 -3.57 2.94
CA THR A 66 -11.63 -3.38 1.64
C THR A 66 -12.47 -2.42 0.82
N ILE A 67 -11.86 -1.30 0.44
CA ILE A 67 -12.49 -0.27 -0.40
C ILE A 67 -12.39 -0.68 -1.87
N ALA A 68 -11.20 -1.12 -2.28
CA ALA A 68 -10.90 -1.46 -3.65
C ALA A 68 -9.68 -2.38 -3.74
N VAL A 69 -9.63 -3.14 -4.83
CA VAL A 69 -8.46 -3.88 -5.28
C VAL A 69 -8.17 -3.42 -6.71
N LEU A 70 -6.95 -2.96 -6.96
CA LEU A 70 -6.46 -2.55 -8.27
C LEU A 70 -5.45 -3.60 -8.74
N THR A 71 -5.55 -4.01 -9.99
CA THR A 71 -4.63 -5.00 -10.58
C THR A 71 -4.18 -4.52 -11.93
N GLU A 72 -2.87 -4.58 -12.19
CA GLU A 72 -2.27 -4.17 -13.46
C GLU A 72 -1.13 -5.12 -13.87
N GLU A 73 -0.97 -5.32 -15.18
CA GLU A 73 0.18 -6.06 -15.70
C GLU A 73 1.49 -5.34 -15.37
N TYR A 74 2.53 -6.09 -15.00
CA TYR A 74 3.86 -5.51 -14.81
C TYR A 74 4.49 -5.22 -16.17
N GLY A 75 4.25 -4.02 -16.69
CA GLY A 75 4.74 -3.57 -17.98
C GLY A 75 6.27 -3.41 -18.00
N MET A 76 6.94 -4.33 -18.69
CA MET A 76 8.04 -3.97 -19.59
C MET A 76 7.44 -3.90 -21.01
N GLU A 77 7.03 -2.72 -21.45
CA GLU A 77 6.85 -2.44 -22.87
C GLU A 77 7.70 -1.22 -23.25
N GLY A 78 8.68 -1.45 -24.13
CA GLY A 78 9.51 -0.45 -24.80
C GLY A 78 10.92 -0.31 -24.27
#